data_AF-A0AAV5VFI9-F1
#
_entry.id   AF-A0AAV5VFI9-F1
#
_cell.length_a   1.000
_cell.length_b   1.000
_cell.length_c   1.000
_cell.angle_alpha   90.00
_cell.angle_beta   90.00
_cell.angle_gamma   90.00
#
_symmetry.space_group_name_H-M   'P 1'
#
loop_
_entity.id
_entity.type
_entity.pdbx_description
1 polymer ?
#
loop_
_entity_poly.entity_id
_entity_poly.type
_entity_poly.pdbx_seq_one_letter_code
_entity_poly.pdbx_strand_id
1 'polypeptide(L)'
;RREDFIAGALILTIGLIGSLSNGLLLWTLSRAFKSHSFPSAFTLLCSSRCVSNIVTLFPFIAYAVPVCFIGEQYGPEILGRKFGHLTTFTYKSVVYCQLAIAFNRFIATFFTFSYDRTCGKRGVIIMLSIVWTMSALHAIPEFLPGCGYTFFYDKLSWGNVPTPCGEILSGPALFIPSFTITGICFGLNFLILFRLTSQTLRGAALGDVSKERHKRNVRNFTQSFLQELVYMFELVFLRFFVPQSRFTSLLAYTLLWEFSHTWDG
;
A
#
# COMPACT_ATOMS: atom_id res chain seq x y z
N ARG A 1 -25.22 11.61 -14.45
CA ARG A 1 -24.42 12.83 -14.74
C ARG A 1 -23.94 13.57 -13.49
N ARG A 2 -24.82 14.07 -12.59
CA ARG A 2 -24.36 14.73 -11.35
C ARG A 2 -23.47 13.84 -10.48
N GLU A 3 -23.88 12.57 -10.33
CA GLU A 3 -23.11 11.55 -9.60
C GLU A 3 -21.71 11.34 -10.22
N ASP A 4 -21.61 11.27 -11.55
CA ASP A 4 -20.35 11.03 -12.24
C ASP A 4 -19.37 12.21 -12.07
N PHE A 5 -19.88 13.45 -12.08
CA PHE A 5 -19.07 14.64 -11.74
C PHE A 5 -18.56 14.61 -10.29
N ILE A 6 -19.42 14.24 -9.33
CA ILE A 6 -19.03 14.12 -7.92
C ILE A 6 -17.96 13.03 -7.77
N ALA A 7 -18.15 11.88 -8.42
CA ALA A 7 -17.19 10.78 -8.41
C ALA A 7 -15.82 11.22 -8.96
N GLY A 8 -15.80 11.82 -10.16
CA GLY A 8 -14.58 12.31 -10.77
C GLY A 8 -13.87 13.37 -9.92
N ALA A 9 -14.61 14.29 -9.30
CA ALA A 9 -14.04 15.30 -8.42
C ALA A 9 -13.44 14.72 -7.13
N LEU A 10 -14.11 13.73 -6.52
CA LEU A 10 -13.62 13.05 -5.32
C LEU A 10 -12.35 12.26 -5.61
N ILE A 11 -12.38 11.44 -6.67
CA ILE A 11 -11.21 10.66 -7.11
C ILE A 11 -10.04 11.61 -7.38
N LEU A 12 -10.26 12.67 -8.18
CA LEU A 12 -9.19 13.62 -8.50
C LEU A 12 -8.60 14.28 -7.24
N THR A 13 -9.45 14.67 -6.30
CA THR A 13 -9.01 15.36 -5.08
C THR A 13 -8.15 14.44 -4.21
N ILE A 14 -8.63 13.22 -3.96
CA ILE A 14 -7.92 12.25 -3.12
C ILE A 14 -6.62 11.83 -3.81
N GLY A 15 -6.67 11.49 -5.08
CA GLY A 15 -5.48 11.07 -5.85
C GLY A 15 -4.40 12.14 -5.91
N LEU A 16 -4.76 13.42 -6.07
CA LEU A 16 -3.79 14.52 -6.05
C LEU A 16 -3.19 14.72 -4.66
N ILE A 17 -4.01 14.70 -3.60
CA ILE A 17 -3.51 14.81 -2.22
C ILE A 17 -2.55 13.65 -1.93
N GLY A 18 -2.94 12.42 -2.22
CA GLY A 18 -2.10 11.24 -1.99
C GLY A 18 -0.80 11.26 -2.79
N SER A 19 -0.85 11.67 -4.05
CA SER A 19 0.35 11.79 -4.89
C SER A 19 1.30 12.87 -4.36
N LEU A 20 0.77 14.00 -3.90
CA LEU A 20 1.56 15.07 -3.29
C LEU A 20 2.17 14.64 -1.96
N SER A 21 1.41 14.04 -1.05
CA SER A 21 1.91 13.56 0.25
C SER A 21 3.03 12.54 0.08
N ASN A 22 2.80 11.49 -0.73
CA ASN A 22 3.84 10.49 -1.02
C ASN A 22 5.06 11.11 -1.74
N GLY A 23 4.85 12.11 -2.61
CA GLY A 23 5.92 12.84 -3.29
C GLY A 23 6.77 13.67 -2.33
N LEU A 24 6.15 14.37 -1.38
CA LEU A 24 6.83 15.14 -0.32
C LEU A 24 7.61 14.21 0.63
N LEU A 25 7.02 13.07 0.99
CA LEU A 25 7.70 12.06 1.80
C LEU A 25 8.92 11.49 1.05
N LEU A 26 8.76 11.11 -0.22
CA LEU A 26 9.85 10.62 -1.05
C LEU A 26 10.96 11.67 -1.20
N TRP A 27 10.61 12.94 -1.42
CA TRP A 27 11.57 14.04 -1.47
C TRP A 27 12.33 14.17 -0.15
N THR A 28 11.64 14.11 0.99
CA THR A 28 12.25 14.20 2.33
C THR A 28 13.21 13.04 2.58
N LEU A 29 12.81 11.81 2.24
CA LEU A 29 13.65 10.61 2.35
C LEU A 29 14.87 10.71 1.41
N SER A 30 14.71 11.27 0.20
CA SER A 30 15.81 11.46 -0.74
C SER A 30 16.89 12.43 -0.25
N ARG A 31 16.52 13.42 0.58
CA ARG A 31 17.51 14.32 1.20
C ARG A 31 18.38 13.59 2.21
N ALA A 32 17.83 12.61 2.93
CA ALA A 32 18.60 11.75 3.82
C ALA A 32 19.61 10.87 3.06
N PHE A 33 19.39 10.63 1.77
CA PHE A 33 20.37 9.91 0.92
C PHE A 33 21.60 10.76 0.62
N LYS A 34 21.47 12.11 0.62
CA LYS A 34 22.60 13.02 0.35
C LYS A 34 23.52 13.19 1.57
N SER A 35 23.02 12.95 2.78
CA SER A 35 23.79 13.14 4.02
C SER A 35 24.59 11.92 4.47
N HIS A 36 24.39 10.75 3.85
CA HIS A 36 25.05 9.49 4.21
C HIS A 36 25.55 8.76 2.97
N SER A 37 26.70 8.06 3.07
CA SER A 37 27.23 7.26 1.95
C SER A 37 26.32 6.11 1.50
N PHE A 38 25.38 5.66 2.36
CA PHE A 38 24.32 4.74 1.97
C PHE A 38 23.05 4.98 2.82
N PRO A 39 21.86 5.01 2.21
CA PRO A 39 20.61 5.14 2.95
C PRO A 39 20.31 3.97 3.89
N SER A 40 19.61 4.23 4.99
CA SER A 40 19.14 3.13 5.85
C SER A 40 18.16 2.22 5.10
N ALA A 41 18.14 0.92 5.44
CA ALA A 41 17.21 -0.03 4.82
C ALA A 41 15.75 0.39 4.97
N PHE A 42 15.38 0.89 6.15
CA PHE A 42 14.06 1.43 6.41
C PHE A 42 13.71 2.57 5.43
N THR A 43 14.63 3.52 5.22
CA THR A 43 14.42 4.64 4.30
C THR A 43 14.19 4.16 2.86
N LEU A 44 14.99 3.20 2.37
CA LEU A 44 14.83 2.64 1.02
C LEU A 44 13.50 1.90 0.82
N LEU A 45 13.10 1.10 1.81
CA LEU A 45 11.82 0.39 1.78
C LEU A 45 10.64 1.37 1.78
N CYS A 46 10.68 2.41 2.62
CA CYS A 46 9.68 3.47 2.64
C CYS A 46 9.64 4.24 1.31
N SER A 47 10.79 4.57 0.72
CA SER A 47 10.84 5.21 -0.60
C SER A 47 10.21 4.34 -1.69
N SER A 48 10.49 3.03 -1.70
CA SER A 48 9.89 2.08 -2.65
C SER A 48 8.36 2.03 -2.50
N ARG A 49 7.85 2.10 -1.27
CA ARG A 49 6.42 2.18 -1.00
C ARG A 49 5.81 3.48 -1.51
N CYS A 50 6.44 4.64 -1.25
CA CYS A 50 5.97 5.94 -1.75
C CYS A 50 5.86 5.94 -3.28
N VAL A 51 6.87 5.40 -3.96
CA VAL A 51 6.85 5.24 -5.43
C VAL A 51 5.67 4.36 -5.85
N SER A 52 5.45 3.23 -5.17
CA SER A 52 4.34 2.33 -5.47
C SER A 52 2.98 3.01 -5.28
N ASN A 53 2.79 3.79 -4.21
CA ASN A 53 1.57 4.56 -3.97
C ASN A 53 1.31 5.60 -5.06
N ILE A 54 2.32 6.41 -5.43
CA ILE A 54 2.18 7.41 -6.51
C ILE A 54 1.78 6.74 -7.83
N VAL A 55 2.41 5.62 -8.17
CA VAL A 55 2.10 4.88 -9.39
C VAL A 55 0.73 4.19 -9.31
N THR A 56 0.28 3.78 -8.12
CA THR A 56 -1.07 3.24 -7.89
C THR A 56 -2.14 4.31 -8.08
N LEU A 57 -1.90 5.53 -7.61
CA LEU A 57 -2.82 6.67 -7.73
C LEU A 57 -2.87 7.25 -9.15
N PHE A 58 -1.81 7.10 -9.94
CA PHE A 58 -1.76 7.63 -11.30
C PHE A 58 -2.91 7.13 -12.20
N PRO A 59 -3.24 5.83 -12.28
CA PRO A 59 -4.43 5.33 -13.00
C PRO A 59 -5.76 5.92 -12.55
N PHE A 60 -5.92 6.28 -11.27
CA PHE A 60 -7.14 6.93 -10.79
C PHE A 60 -7.28 8.31 -11.42
N ILE A 61 -6.21 9.11 -11.39
CA ILE A 61 -6.17 10.46 -11.94
C ILE A 61 -6.22 10.44 -13.47
N ALA A 62 -5.44 9.57 -14.10
CA ALA A 62 -5.20 9.58 -15.54
C ALA A 62 -6.25 8.80 -16.34
N TYR A 63 -6.99 7.88 -15.72
CA TYR A 63 -8.02 7.06 -16.39
C TYR A 63 -9.39 7.19 -15.74
N ALA A 64 -9.54 6.89 -14.44
CA ALA A 64 -10.85 6.88 -13.79
C ALA A 64 -11.51 8.27 -13.77
N VAL A 65 -10.75 9.35 -13.50
CA VAL A 65 -11.26 10.72 -13.49
C VAL A 65 -11.80 11.14 -14.87
N PRO A 66 -11.05 11.02 -15.99
CA PRO A 66 -11.60 11.30 -17.31
C PRO A 66 -12.84 10.48 -17.65
N VAL A 67 -12.85 9.16 -17.33
CA VAL A 67 -14.03 8.31 -17.55
C VAL A 67 -15.27 8.86 -16.82
N CYS A 68 -15.11 9.33 -15.59
CA CYS A 68 -16.19 9.93 -14.82
C CYS A 68 -16.70 11.25 -15.44
N PHE A 69 -15.81 12.13 -15.91
CA PHE A 69 -16.21 13.41 -16.49
C PHE A 69 -16.78 13.31 -17.90
N ILE A 70 -16.27 12.38 -18.71
CA ILE A 70 -16.79 12.10 -20.05
C ILE A 70 -18.17 11.42 -19.93
N GLY A 71 -18.33 10.53 -18.95
CA GLY A 71 -19.56 9.76 -18.76
C GLY A 71 -19.59 8.45 -19.56
N GLU A 72 -18.42 7.97 -19.98
CA GLU A 72 -18.21 6.68 -20.64
C GLU A 72 -16.71 6.32 -20.63
N GLN A 73 -16.40 5.06 -20.92
CA GLN A 73 -15.01 4.63 -21.09
C GLN A 73 -14.43 5.22 -22.39
N TYR A 74 -13.28 5.88 -22.31
CA TYR A 74 -12.60 6.43 -23.48
C TYR A 74 -11.46 5.53 -23.94
N GLY A 75 -11.20 5.53 -25.25
CA GLY A 75 -10.19 4.70 -25.88
C GLY A 75 -10.58 3.22 -25.97
N PRO A 76 -9.69 2.37 -26.51
CA PRO A 76 -9.96 0.94 -26.63
C PRO A 76 -9.94 0.25 -25.25
N GLU A 77 -10.68 -0.86 -25.10
CA GLU A 77 -10.76 -1.62 -23.83
C GLU A 77 -9.37 -1.97 -23.25
N ILE A 78 -8.40 -2.25 -24.13
CA ILE A 78 -7.02 -2.55 -23.73
C ILE A 78 -6.38 -1.40 -22.94
N LEU A 79 -6.76 -0.15 -23.19
CA LEU A 79 -6.23 1.02 -22.48
C LEU A 79 -6.57 0.96 -20.99
N GLY A 80 -7.86 0.75 -20.67
CA GLY A 80 -8.31 0.63 -19.28
C GLY A 80 -7.67 -0.57 -18.57
N ARG A 81 -7.48 -1.67 -19.30
CA ARG A 81 -6.79 -2.86 -18.77
C ARG A 81 -5.31 -2.60 -18.48
N LYS A 82 -4.61 -1.83 -19.31
CA LYS A 82 -3.21 -1.43 -19.04
C LYS A 82 -3.09 -0.55 -17.80
N PHE A 83 -4.02 0.39 -17.62
CA PHE A 83 -4.10 1.16 -16.39
C PHE A 83 -4.36 0.26 -15.19
N GLY A 84 -5.31 -0.68 -15.29
CA GLY A 84 -5.58 -1.64 -14.23
C GLY A 84 -4.37 -2.51 -13.88
N HIS A 85 -3.64 -3.05 -14.86
CA HIS A 85 -2.43 -3.84 -14.62
C HIS A 85 -1.34 -3.03 -13.89
N LEU A 86 -1.21 -1.75 -14.22
CA LEU A 86 -0.27 -0.87 -13.52
C LEU A 86 -0.68 -0.70 -12.05
N THR A 87 -1.98 -0.46 -11.81
CA THR A 87 -2.54 -0.34 -10.45
C THR A 87 -2.36 -1.62 -9.65
N THR A 88 -2.66 -2.79 -10.22
CA THR A 88 -2.58 -4.06 -9.49
C THR A 88 -1.14 -4.45 -9.18
N PHE A 89 -0.22 -4.30 -10.14
CA PHE A 89 1.20 -4.54 -9.93
C PHE A 89 1.75 -3.70 -8.76
N THR A 90 1.43 -2.41 -8.74
CA THR A 90 1.94 -1.49 -7.71
C THR A 90 1.20 -1.59 -6.38
N TYR A 91 -0.07 -1.96 -6.39
CA TYR A 91 -0.77 -2.36 -5.16
C TYR A 91 -0.11 -3.58 -4.50
N LYS A 92 0.23 -4.61 -5.29
CA LYS A 92 0.95 -5.78 -4.76
C LYS A 92 2.32 -5.37 -4.20
N SER A 93 3.04 -4.45 -4.84
CA SER A 93 4.32 -3.96 -4.29
C SER A 93 4.16 -3.21 -2.98
N VAL A 94 3.07 -2.46 -2.78
CA VAL A 94 2.75 -1.86 -1.47
C VAL A 94 2.58 -2.92 -0.39
N VAL A 95 1.80 -3.97 -0.66
CA VAL A 95 1.56 -5.08 0.29
C VAL A 95 2.87 -5.79 0.66
N TYR A 96 3.73 -6.09 -0.32
CA TYR A 96 5.02 -6.72 -0.04
C TYR A 96 6.02 -5.76 0.63
N CYS A 97 5.99 -4.46 0.29
CA CYS A 97 6.75 -3.43 1.00
C CYS A 97 6.34 -3.36 2.49
N GLN A 98 5.05 -3.46 2.81
CA GLN A 98 4.56 -3.50 4.19
C GLN A 98 5.24 -4.63 4.97
N LEU A 99 5.26 -5.85 4.42
CA LEU A 99 5.92 -6.99 5.04
C LEU A 99 7.41 -6.77 5.23
N ALA A 100 8.11 -6.27 4.21
CA ALA A 100 9.54 -5.99 4.28
C ALA A 100 9.86 -4.93 5.36
N ILE A 101 9.02 -3.90 5.50
CA ILE A 101 9.15 -2.87 6.53
C ILE A 101 8.91 -3.45 7.93
N ALA A 102 7.84 -4.24 8.11
CA ALA A 102 7.54 -4.90 9.39
C ALA A 102 8.68 -5.83 9.82
N PHE A 103 9.19 -6.64 8.88
CA PHE A 103 10.35 -7.50 9.11
C PHE A 103 11.61 -6.70 9.46
N ASN A 104 11.93 -5.66 8.72
CA ASN A 104 13.07 -4.80 9.01
C ASN A 104 13.03 -4.23 10.43
N ARG A 105 11.86 -3.75 10.87
CA ARG A 105 11.65 -3.23 12.23
C ARG A 105 11.73 -4.30 13.30
N PHE A 106 11.24 -5.50 13.01
CA PHE A 106 11.34 -6.65 13.90
C PHE A 106 12.81 -6.99 14.15
N ILE A 107 13.64 -7.09 13.10
CA ILE A 107 15.09 -7.31 13.24
C ILE A 107 15.76 -6.16 14.00
N ALA A 108 15.41 -4.91 13.72
CA ALA A 108 15.96 -3.75 14.43
C ALA A 108 15.66 -3.78 15.95
N THR A 109 14.49 -4.29 16.33
CA THR A 109 14.01 -4.29 17.72
C THR A 109 14.53 -5.48 18.52
N PHE A 110 14.55 -6.68 17.92
CA PHE A 110 14.89 -7.93 18.62
C PHE A 110 16.33 -8.39 18.38
N PHE A 111 16.93 -8.02 17.25
CA PHE A 111 18.22 -8.55 16.79
C PHE A 111 19.20 -7.43 16.42
N THR A 112 19.31 -6.40 17.26
CA THR A 112 20.11 -5.19 17.01
C THR A 112 21.55 -5.50 16.57
N PHE A 113 22.22 -6.48 17.22
CA PHE A 113 23.60 -6.85 16.88
C PHE A 113 23.77 -7.55 15.52
N SER A 114 22.70 -8.14 14.98
CA SER A 114 22.71 -8.78 13.66
C SER A 114 22.06 -7.91 12.58
N TYR A 115 21.60 -6.70 12.94
CA TYR A 115 20.85 -5.84 12.02
C TYR A 115 21.64 -5.52 10.75
N ASP A 116 22.90 -5.09 10.87
CA ASP A 116 23.71 -4.73 9.70
C ASP A 116 24.04 -5.93 8.81
N ARG A 117 24.10 -7.13 9.39
CA ARG A 117 24.31 -8.37 8.64
C ARG A 117 23.07 -8.75 7.82
N THR A 118 21.88 -8.59 8.38
CA THR A 118 20.60 -9.02 7.76
C THR A 118 19.94 -7.91 6.94
N CYS A 119 19.94 -6.68 7.45
CA CYS A 119 19.28 -5.51 6.88
C CYS A 119 20.29 -4.41 6.47
N GLY A 120 21.57 -4.73 6.33
CA GLY A 120 22.53 -3.84 5.67
C GLY A 120 22.27 -3.71 4.16
N LYS A 121 23.24 -3.13 3.43
CA LYS A 121 23.11 -2.84 2.00
C LYS A 121 22.68 -4.04 1.14
N ARG A 122 23.35 -5.19 1.31
CA ARG A 122 23.02 -6.42 0.56
C ARG A 122 21.63 -6.93 0.92
N GLY A 123 21.30 -6.94 2.22
CA GLY A 123 20.02 -7.40 2.73
C GLY A 123 18.84 -6.60 2.19
N VAL A 124 18.92 -5.26 2.20
CA VAL A 124 17.83 -4.42 1.67
C VAL A 124 17.65 -4.55 0.17
N ILE A 125 18.74 -4.69 -0.58
CA ILE A 125 18.65 -4.95 -2.03
C ILE A 125 17.93 -6.27 -2.28
N ILE A 126 18.28 -7.33 -1.55
CA ILE A 126 17.59 -8.63 -1.66
C ILE A 126 16.11 -8.50 -1.30
N MET A 127 15.77 -7.81 -0.20
CA MET A 127 14.38 -7.58 0.20
C MET A 127 13.58 -6.84 -0.88
N LEU A 128 14.13 -5.76 -1.45
CA LEU A 128 13.49 -5.02 -2.53
C LEU A 128 13.33 -5.88 -3.79
N SER A 129 14.35 -6.65 -4.17
CA SER A 129 14.25 -7.58 -5.31
C SER A 129 13.14 -8.61 -5.11
N ILE A 130 12.99 -9.16 -3.90
CA ILE A 130 11.89 -10.08 -3.57
C ILE A 130 10.54 -9.37 -3.68
N VAL A 131 10.40 -8.17 -3.09
CA VAL A 131 9.17 -7.37 -3.15
C VAL A 131 8.70 -7.19 -4.59
N TRP A 132 9.57 -6.67 -5.47
CA TRP A 132 9.20 -6.36 -6.85
C TRP A 132 8.99 -7.62 -7.69
N THR A 133 9.78 -8.68 -7.46
CA THR A 133 9.61 -9.96 -8.17
C THR A 133 8.29 -10.62 -7.80
N MET A 134 7.95 -10.71 -6.51
CA MET A 134 6.68 -11.29 -6.07
C MET A 134 5.48 -10.47 -6.56
N SER A 135 5.60 -9.14 -6.57
CA SER A 135 4.56 -8.25 -7.12
C SER A 135 4.33 -8.51 -8.61
N ALA A 136 5.41 -8.65 -9.38
CA ALA A 136 5.33 -8.98 -10.80
C ALA A 136 4.69 -10.36 -11.01
N LEU A 137 5.15 -11.39 -10.28
CA LEU A 137 4.61 -12.75 -10.37
C LEU A 137 3.10 -12.79 -10.09
N HIS A 138 2.63 -12.01 -9.11
CA HIS A 138 1.20 -11.91 -8.80
C HIS A 138 0.39 -11.12 -9.83
N ALA A 139 1.01 -10.21 -10.58
CA ALA A 139 0.36 -9.45 -11.63
C ALA A 139 0.33 -10.20 -12.99
N ILE A 140 1.24 -11.15 -13.24
CA ILE A 140 1.33 -11.92 -14.50
C ILE A 140 -0.01 -12.53 -14.94
N PRO A 141 -0.82 -13.17 -14.06
CA PRO A 141 -2.07 -13.79 -14.48
C PRO A 141 -3.06 -12.81 -15.11
N GLU A 142 -3.00 -11.52 -14.80
CA GLU A 142 -3.89 -10.52 -15.39
C GLU A 142 -3.63 -10.28 -16.88
N PHE A 143 -2.42 -10.62 -17.37
CA PHE A 143 -2.07 -10.51 -18.78
C PHE A 143 -2.64 -11.66 -19.63
N LEU A 144 -3.20 -12.69 -19.01
CA LEU A 144 -3.78 -13.82 -19.71
C LEU A 144 -5.12 -13.44 -20.38
N PRO A 145 -5.47 -14.08 -21.51
CA PRO A 145 -6.76 -13.85 -22.17
C PRO A 145 -7.95 -14.08 -21.24
N GLY A 146 -8.92 -13.18 -21.28
CA GLY A 146 -10.08 -13.22 -20.38
C GLY A 146 -9.77 -12.81 -18.94
N CYS A 147 -8.52 -12.56 -18.55
CA CYS A 147 -8.15 -12.01 -17.26
C CYS A 147 -7.92 -10.51 -17.38
N GLY A 148 -8.20 -9.73 -16.35
CA GLY A 148 -7.95 -8.30 -16.41
C GLY A 148 -8.60 -7.56 -15.27
N TYR A 149 -8.11 -6.35 -15.09
CA TYR A 149 -8.58 -5.41 -14.09
C TYR A 149 -8.76 -4.06 -14.80
N THR A 150 -9.89 -3.39 -14.57
CA THR A 150 -10.18 -2.09 -15.21
C THR A 150 -11.18 -1.29 -14.36
N PHE A 151 -11.32 0.00 -14.67
CA PHE A 151 -12.33 0.85 -14.08
C PHE A 151 -13.64 0.74 -14.87
N PHE A 152 -14.71 0.27 -14.21
CA PHE A 152 -16.03 0.14 -14.80
C PHE A 152 -16.85 1.40 -14.55
N TYR A 153 -17.16 2.14 -15.61
CA TYR A 153 -17.99 3.35 -15.54
C TYR A 153 -19.38 3.08 -14.94
N ASP A 154 -20.01 1.97 -15.31
CA ASP A 154 -21.35 1.62 -14.84
C ASP A 154 -21.41 1.45 -13.33
N LYS A 155 -20.31 1.01 -12.70
CA LYS A 155 -20.22 0.78 -11.26
C LYS A 155 -19.39 1.84 -10.52
N LEU A 156 -18.77 2.77 -11.25
CA LEU A 156 -17.80 3.75 -10.75
C LEU A 156 -16.73 3.09 -9.87
N SER A 157 -16.29 1.89 -10.26
CA SER A 157 -15.39 1.06 -9.45
C SER A 157 -14.36 0.33 -10.28
N TRP A 158 -13.18 0.17 -9.69
CA TRP A 158 -12.19 -0.77 -10.19
C TRP A 158 -12.59 -2.23 -9.90
N GLY A 159 -12.38 -3.12 -10.85
CA GLY A 159 -12.72 -4.53 -10.68
C GLY A 159 -12.13 -5.43 -11.75
N ASN A 160 -12.20 -6.73 -11.51
CA ASN A 160 -11.84 -7.73 -12.51
C ASN A 160 -12.94 -7.89 -13.56
N VAL A 161 -12.55 -8.25 -14.78
CA VAL A 161 -13.49 -8.61 -15.84
C VAL A 161 -14.35 -9.83 -15.42
N PRO A 162 -15.65 -9.88 -15.74
CA PRO A 162 -16.55 -10.95 -15.29
C PRO A 162 -16.36 -12.23 -16.12
N THR A 163 -15.25 -12.91 -15.87
CA THR A 163 -14.87 -14.19 -16.48
C THR A 163 -14.43 -15.16 -15.40
N PRO A 164 -14.35 -16.48 -15.68
CA PRO A 164 -13.83 -17.45 -14.71
C PRO A 164 -12.43 -17.08 -14.18
N CYS A 165 -11.58 -16.51 -15.03
CA CYS A 165 -10.27 -16.03 -14.58
C CYS A 165 -10.39 -14.81 -13.65
N GLY A 166 -11.23 -13.84 -14.02
CA GLY A 166 -11.46 -12.64 -13.20
C GLY A 166 -12.06 -12.97 -11.83
N GLU A 167 -12.89 -14.01 -11.72
CA GLU A 167 -13.43 -14.50 -10.45
C GLU A 167 -12.34 -15.13 -9.56
N ILE A 168 -11.42 -15.90 -10.14
CA ILE A 168 -10.26 -16.44 -9.41
C ILE A 168 -9.37 -15.29 -8.92
N LEU A 169 -9.17 -14.28 -9.76
CA LEU A 169 -8.34 -13.11 -9.44
C LEU A 169 -8.96 -12.22 -8.36
N SER A 170 -10.24 -11.89 -8.48
CA SER A 170 -10.97 -11.08 -7.50
C SER A 170 -11.28 -11.83 -6.20
N GLY A 171 -11.25 -13.16 -6.22
CA GLY A 171 -11.47 -14.01 -5.05
C GLY A 171 -10.17 -14.50 -4.41
N PRO A 172 -9.85 -15.81 -4.52
CA PRO A 172 -8.77 -16.43 -3.75
C PRO A 172 -7.39 -15.82 -4.03
N ALA A 173 -7.07 -15.47 -5.28
CA ALA A 173 -5.74 -14.96 -5.63
C ALA A 173 -5.49 -13.52 -5.12
N LEU A 174 -6.55 -12.73 -4.90
CA LEU A 174 -6.46 -11.44 -4.22
C LEU A 174 -6.42 -11.61 -2.71
N PHE A 175 -7.42 -12.27 -2.13
CA PHE A 175 -7.65 -12.24 -0.69
C PHE A 175 -6.69 -13.13 0.11
N ILE A 176 -6.35 -14.34 -0.36
CA ILE A 176 -5.51 -15.27 0.42
C ILE A 176 -4.11 -14.67 0.66
N PRO A 177 -3.38 -14.19 -0.36
CA PRO A 177 -2.07 -13.58 -0.12
C PRO A 177 -2.16 -12.30 0.71
N SER A 178 -3.15 -11.45 0.44
CA SER A 178 -3.32 -10.19 1.19
C SER A 178 -3.59 -10.43 2.67
N PHE A 179 -4.56 -11.29 3.03
CA PHE A 179 -4.81 -11.65 4.43
C PHE A 179 -3.62 -12.34 5.09
N THR A 180 -2.92 -13.21 4.37
CA THR A 180 -1.72 -13.90 4.89
C THR A 180 -0.63 -12.90 5.24
N ILE A 181 -0.33 -11.97 4.33
CA ILE A 181 0.71 -10.96 4.53
C ILE A 181 0.32 -10.00 5.66
N THR A 182 -0.91 -9.44 5.62
CA THR A 182 -1.40 -8.56 6.69
C THR A 182 -1.40 -9.25 8.05
N GLY A 183 -1.78 -10.53 8.11
CA GLY A 183 -1.72 -11.32 9.35
C GLY A 183 -0.30 -11.49 9.89
N ILE A 184 0.68 -11.78 9.03
CA ILE A 184 2.10 -11.86 9.42
C ILE A 184 2.59 -10.50 9.93
N CYS A 185 2.28 -9.42 9.21
CA CYS A 185 2.64 -8.06 9.60
C CYS A 185 2.06 -7.70 10.98
N PHE A 186 0.80 -8.03 11.22
CA PHE A 186 0.14 -7.86 12.51
C PHE A 186 0.86 -8.62 13.63
N GLY A 187 1.20 -9.88 13.39
CA GLY A 187 1.95 -10.69 14.35
C GLY A 187 3.30 -10.06 14.70
N LEU A 188 4.08 -9.65 13.69
CA LEU A 188 5.37 -8.99 13.89
C LEU A 188 5.23 -7.67 14.66
N ASN A 189 4.26 -6.84 14.28
CA ASN A 189 4.02 -5.56 14.96
C ASN A 189 3.54 -5.77 16.41
N PHE A 190 2.69 -6.76 16.67
CA PHE A 190 2.26 -7.09 18.03
C PHE A 190 3.44 -7.50 18.92
N LEU A 191 4.37 -8.30 18.40
CA LEU A 191 5.61 -8.64 19.12
C LEU A 191 6.45 -7.40 19.42
N ILE A 192 6.61 -6.48 18.46
CA ILE A 192 7.33 -5.22 18.66
C ILE A 192 6.65 -4.38 19.74
N LEU A 193 5.32 -4.22 19.69
CA LEU A 193 4.55 -3.49 20.69
C LEU A 193 4.74 -4.07 22.08
N PHE A 194 4.64 -5.39 22.22
CA PHE A 194 4.85 -6.10 23.48
C PHE A 194 6.27 -5.83 24.03
N ARG A 195 7.30 -5.92 23.18
CA ARG A 195 8.68 -5.65 23.57
C ARG A 195 8.89 -4.21 24.02
N LEU A 196 8.37 -3.23 23.26
CA LEU A 196 8.47 -1.81 23.59
C LEU A 196 7.73 -1.49 24.90
N THR A 197 6.54 -2.05 25.11
CA THR A 197 5.76 -1.87 26.35
C THR A 197 6.49 -2.49 27.54
N SER A 198 7.03 -3.71 27.39
CA SER A 198 7.83 -4.37 28.43
C SER A 198 9.07 -3.54 28.81
N GLN A 199 9.77 -2.97 27.83
CA GLN A 199 10.91 -2.08 28.06
C GLN A 199 10.49 -0.77 28.74
N THR A 200 9.32 -0.22 28.42
CA THR A 200 8.76 0.97 29.09
C THR A 200 8.48 0.70 30.56
N LEU A 201 7.82 -0.43 30.84
CA LEU A 201 7.44 -0.83 32.20
C LEU A 201 8.67 -1.16 33.07
N ARG A 202 9.71 -1.76 32.47
CA ARG A 202 11.00 -2.03 33.14
C ARG A 202 11.91 -0.79 33.21
N GLY A 203 11.57 0.26 32.47
CA GLY A 203 12.43 1.42 32.16
C GLY A 203 12.44 2.54 33.19
N ALA A 204 12.05 2.28 34.44
CA ALA A 204 12.10 3.27 35.54
C ALA A 204 13.53 3.84 35.80
N ALA A 205 14.57 3.29 35.16
CA ALA A 205 15.98 3.70 35.31
C ALA A 205 16.66 4.23 34.02
N LEU A 206 15.91 4.56 32.96
CA LEU A 206 16.51 5.11 31.72
C LEU A 206 16.72 6.64 31.81
N GLY A 207 17.90 7.14 31.42
CA GLY A 207 18.19 8.57 31.34
C GLY A 207 17.34 9.32 30.31
N ASP A 208 17.24 10.65 30.44
CA ASP A 208 16.26 11.47 29.68
C ASP A 208 16.41 11.39 28.15
N VAL A 209 17.65 11.31 27.64
CA VAL A 209 17.90 11.12 26.20
C VAL A 209 17.35 9.78 25.69
N SER A 210 17.43 8.73 26.51
CA SER A 210 16.89 7.41 26.18
C SER A 210 15.36 7.40 26.23
N LYS A 211 14.76 8.12 27.19
CA LYS A 211 13.31 8.31 27.28
C LYS A 211 12.73 9.02 26.05
N GLU A 212 13.35 10.12 25.61
CA GLU A 212 12.88 10.84 24.42
C GLU A 212 13.02 10.01 23.14
N ARG A 213 14.14 9.29 22.99
CA ARG A 213 14.31 8.35 21.86
C ARG A 213 13.25 7.25 21.88
N HIS A 214 12.94 6.71 23.05
CA HIS A 214 11.92 5.69 23.24
C HIS A 214 10.51 6.21 22.90
N LYS A 215 10.14 7.40 23.39
CA LYS A 215 8.87 8.05 23.08
C LYS A 215 8.69 8.26 21.57
N ARG A 216 9.75 8.70 20.89
CA ARG A 216 9.74 8.83 19.41
C ARG A 216 9.55 7.49 18.72
N ASN A 217 10.24 6.43 19.17
CA ASN A 217 10.09 5.09 18.62
C ASN A 217 8.66 4.55 18.80
N VAL A 218 8.05 4.74 19.98
CA VAL A 218 6.67 4.33 20.26
C VAL A 218 5.67 5.09 19.37
N ARG A 219 5.85 6.41 19.19
CA ARG A 219 4.99 7.20 18.29
C ARG A 219 5.08 6.72 16.85
N ASN A 220 6.29 6.53 16.34
CA ASN A 220 6.52 6.04 14.98
C ASN A 220 5.97 4.62 14.78
N PHE A 221 6.05 3.77 15.81
CA PHE A 221 5.43 2.45 15.79
C PHE A 221 3.90 2.54 15.75
N THR A 222 3.30 3.38 16.60
CA THR A 222 1.84 3.58 16.68
C THR A 222 1.27 4.03 15.34
N GLN A 223 1.93 4.97 14.66
CA GLN A 223 1.53 5.42 13.32
C GLN A 223 1.43 4.25 12.34
N SER A 224 2.46 3.40 12.27
CA SER A 224 2.45 2.27 11.32
C SER A 224 1.51 1.15 11.73
N PHE A 225 1.24 0.98 13.03
CA PHE A 225 0.23 0.02 13.49
C PHE A 225 -1.18 0.48 13.10
N LEU A 226 -1.49 1.77 13.22
CA LEU A 226 -2.75 2.33 12.75
C LEU A 226 -2.90 2.18 11.23
N GLN A 227 -1.81 2.39 10.49
CA GLN A 227 -1.79 2.17 9.04
C GLN A 227 -2.13 0.72 8.66
N GLU A 228 -1.60 -0.27 9.38
CA GLU A 228 -1.93 -1.69 9.17
C GLU A 228 -3.40 -2.00 9.49
N LEU A 229 -3.96 -1.36 10.52
CA LEU A 229 -5.38 -1.46 10.84
C LEU A 229 -6.26 -0.93 9.70
N VAL A 230 -5.87 0.17 9.05
CA VAL A 230 -6.60 0.70 7.88
C VAL A 230 -6.59 -0.29 6.72
N TYR A 231 -5.43 -0.90 6.40
CA TYR A 231 -5.36 -1.95 5.38
C TYR A 231 -6.18 -3.20 5.72
N MET A 232 -6.17 -3.62 6.98
CA MET A 232 -6.99 -4.75 7.43
C MET A 232 -8.48 -4.42 7.32
N PHE A 233 -8.88 -3.21 7.73
CA PHE A 233 -10.23 -2.71 7.58
C PHE A 233 -10.65 -2.70 6.10
N GLU A 234 -9.81 -2.18 5.21
CA GLU A 234 -10.04 -2.18 3.76
C GLU A 234 -10.27 -3.60 3.23
N LEU A 235 -9.37 -4.55 3.53
CA LEU A 235 -9.51 -5.94 3.05
C LEU A 235 -10.79 -6.63 3.54
N VAL A 236 -11.12 -6.45 4.82
CA VAL A 236 -12.36 -6.99 5.40
C VAL A 236 -13.58 -6.33 4.74
N PHE A 237 -13.54 -5.00 4.60
CA PHE A 237 -14.62 -4.25 3.99
C PHE A 237 -14.85 -4.68 2.54
N LEU A 238 -13.80 -4.74 1.73
CA LEU A 238 -13.84 -5.21 0.34
C LEU A 238 -14.40 -6.64 0.19
N ARG A 239 -14.14 -7.52 1.17
CA ARG A 239 -14.57 -8.92 1.12
C ARG A 239 -16.04 -9.12 1.49
N PHE A 240 -16.53 -8.39 2.49
CA PHE A 240 -17.84 -8.66 3.09
C PHE A 240 -18.89 -7.61 2.74
N PHE A 241 -18.50 -6.41 2.32
CA PHE A 241 -19.44 -5.37 1.92
C PHE A 241 -19.95 -5.62 0.50
N VAL A 242 -21.27 -5.67 0.33
CA VAL A 242 -21.92 -5.79 -0.99
C VAL A 242 -22.60 -4.46 -1.31
N PRO A 243 -22.09 -3.66 -2.27
CA PRO A 243 -22.68 -2.37 -2.57
C PRO A 243 -24.09 -2.52 -3.17
N GLN A 244 -25.00 -1.65 -2.76
CA GLN A 244 -26.40 -1.63 -3.22
C GLN A 244 -26.64 -0.57 -4.31
N SER A 245 -25.66 0.30 -4.54
CA SER A 245 -25.73 1.42 -5.49
C SER A 245 -24.36 1.70 -6.12
N ARG A 246 -24.35 2.42 -7.25
CA ARG A 246 -23.13 2.93 -7.92
C ARG A 246 -22.28 3.75 -6.94
N PHE A 247 -22.90 4.68 -6.22
CA PHE A 247 -22.20 5.47 -5.21
C PHE A 247 -21.58 4.64 -4.09
N THR A 248 -22.27 3.62 -3.56
CA THR A 248 -21.66 2.73 -2.54
C THR A 248 -20.53 1.89 -3.12
N SER A 249 -20.57 1.56 -4.41
CA SER A 249 -19.49 0.86 -5.12
C SER A 249 -18.27 1.77 -5.29
N LEU A 250 -18.48 3.04 -5.64
CA LEU A 250 -17.45 4.08 -5.66
C LEU A 250 -16.76 4.21 -4.28
N LEU A 251 -17.54 4.30 -3.20
CA LEU A 251 -16.98 4.41 -1.85
C LEU A 251 -16.13 3.19 -1.49
N ALA A 252 -16.66 1.98 -1.72
CA ALA A 252 -16.04 0.74 -1.26
C ALA A 252 -14.83 0.31 -2.10
N TYR A 253 -14.95 0.38 -3.42
CA TYR A 253 -13.99 -0.22 -4.36
C TYR A 253 -13.10 0.80 -5.06
N THR A 254 -13.25 2.09 -4.76
CA THR A 254 -12.41 3.14 -5.38
C THR A 254 -11.92 4.12 -4.33
N LEU A 255 -12.81 4.84 -3.64
CA LEU A 255 -12.35 5.86 -2.70
C LEU A 255 -11.64 5.26 -1.49
N LEU A 256 -12.16 4.19 -0.89
CA LEU A 256 -11.50 3.54 0.25
C LEU A 256 -10.07 3.11 -0.10
N TRP A 257 -9.90 2.52 -1.28
CA TRP A 257 -8.60 2.08 -1.78
C TRP A 257 -7.67 3.27 -2.02
N GLU A 258 -8.17 4.33 -2.65
CA GLU A 258 -7.41 5.57 -2.90
C GLU A 258 -7.01 6.28 -1.60
N PHE A 259 -7.90 6.27 -0.60
CA PHE A 259 -7.65 6.80 0.74
C PHE A 259 -6.55 6.04 1.46
N SER A 260 -6.51 4.70 1.38
CA SER A 260 -5.43 3.91 1.97
C SER A 260 -4.06 4.31 1.41
N HIS A 261 -3.96 4.50 0.10
CA HIS A 261 -2.70 4.93 -0.55
C HIS A 261 -2.35 6.40 -0.29
N THR A 262 -3.35 7.22 0.05
CA THR A 262 -3.18 8.62 0.44
C THR A 262 -2.70 8.75 1.88
N TRP A 263 -3.29 7.99 2.80
CA TRP A 263 -2.97 8.00 4.23
C TRP A 263 -1.55 7.50 4.52
N ASP A 264 -1.02 6.67 3.63
CA ASP A 264 0.33 6.13 3.70
C ASP A 264 1.46 7.15 3.50
N GLY A 265 1.18 8.28 2.84
CA GLY A 265 2.15 9.33 2.49
C GLY A 265 2.24 10.44 3.52
#